data_AF-A0A1M4XXQ9-F1
#
_entry.id   AF-A0A1M4XXQ9-F1
#
_cell.length_a   1.000
_cell.length_b   1.000
_cell.length_c   1.000
_cell.angle_alpha   90.00
_cell.angle_beta   90.00
_cell.angle_gamma   90.00
#
_symmetry.space_group_name_H-M   'P 1'
#
loop_
_entity.id
_entity.type
_entity.pdbx_description
1 polymer ?
#
loop_
_entity_poly.entity_id
_entity_poly.type
_entity_poly.pdbx_seq_one_letter_code
_entity_poly.pdbx_strand_id
1 'polypeptide(L)'
;MFKTVLFAGLTTLIATGQLVAGQHFSPNDTELGTVSGGSNDYLFLKSPREGADVTLTIRPVAGQAFPSEIERINPGTSALADELKINWYAQASCSAGIQQLRSAGPGGTSVQNINGSRNAIAGRSNIQSFDVEAVDRVCIRWAKAMIAQCGWPFEPGAGCDFEETFSYDATTPVPRSSPVRISGSCVNSQLPTTDNYGRLTLRCVFE
;
A
#
# COMPACT_ATOMS: atom_id res chain seq x y z
N MET A 1 -23.99 47.25 36.12
CA MET A 1 -24.67 47.25 34.80
C MET A 1 -24.30 45.96 34.10
N PHE A 2 -25.28 45.08 33.91
CA PHE A 2 -25.15 43.73 33.35
C PHE A 2 -24.75 43.77 31.86
N LYS A 3 -23.92 42.80 31.43
CA LYS A 3 -24.06 42.17 30.11
C LYS A 3 -23.48 40.75 30.12
N THR A 4 -24.38 39.82 30.43
CA THR A 4 -24.33 38.41 30.05
C THR A 4 -24.42 38.31 28.52
N VAL A 5 -23.55 37.51 27.89
CA VAL A 5 -23.84 36.88 26.60
C VAL A 5 -23.47 35.40 26.71
N LEU A 6 -24.48 34.58 26.46
CA LEU A 6 -24.50 33.12 26.48
C LEU A 6 -24.30 32.58 25.04
N PHE A 7 -23.64 31.41 24.95
CA PHE A 7 -23.74 30.34 23.95
C PHE A 7 -23.38 30.58 22.47
N ALA A 8 -22.42 29.77 22.00
CA ALA A 8 -22.68 28.80 20.92
C ALA A 8 -21.67 27.65 21.03
N GLY A 9 -22.18 26.41 21.12
CA GLY A 9 -21.40 25.20 21.28
C GLY A 9 -20.54 24.90 20.05
N LEU A 10 -19.28 24.57 20.29
CA LEU A 10 -18.36 24.05 19.29
C LEU A 10 -18.56 22.53 19.21
N THR A 11 -19.57 22.08 18.46
CA THR A 11 -19.66 20.69 18.00
C THR A 11 -18.67 20.53 16.86
N THR A 12 -17.46 20.09 17.17
CA THR A 12 -16.50 19.67 16.15
C THR A 12 -17.05 18.41 15.47
N LEU A 13 -17.34 18.56 14.17
CA LEU A 13 -17.72 17.51 13.25
C LEU A 13 -16.83 16.27 13.46
N ILE A 14 -17.46 15.14 13.80
CA ILE A 14 -16.88 13.83 13.56
C ILE A 14 -16.83 13.69 12.04
N ALA A 15 -15.64 13.81 11.47
CA ALA A 15 -15.38 13.40 10.10
C ALA A 15 -15.59 11.88 10.03
N THR A 16 -16.82 11.47 9.73
CA THR A 16 -17.09 10.15 9.18
C THR A 16 -16.39 10.11 7.83
N GLY A 17 -15.13 9.67 7.82
CA GLY A 17 -14.44 9.31 6.59
C GLY A 17 -15.32 8.31 5.85
N GLN A 18 -15.86 8.74 4.73
CA GLN A 18 -16.58 7.88 3.80
C GLN A 18 -15.60 6.77 3.40
N LEU A 19 -15.97 5.53 3.75
CA LEU A 19 -15.28 4.33 3.32
C LEU A 19 -15.18 4.37 1.80
N VAL A 20 -13.96 4.36 1.28
CA VAL A 20 -13.70 4.17 -0.15
C VAL A 20 -14.17 2.77 -0.50
N ALA A 21 -15.34 2.69 -1.13
CA ALA A 21 -15.83 1.48 -1.78
C ALA A 21 -14.88 1.17 -2.95
N GLY A 22 -14.27 -0.01 -2.97
CA GLY A 22 -13.45 -0.39 -4.11
C GLY A 22 -12.50 -1.58 -3.97
N GLN A 23 -12.35 -2.20 -2.79
CA GLN A 23 -11.54 -3.43 -2.65
C GLN A 23 -12.37 -4.57 -2.06
N HIS A 24 -13.46 -4.93 -2.73
CA HIS A 24 -14.09 -6.22 -2.48
C HIS A 24 -13.28 -7.30 -3.19
N PHE A 25 -13.08 -8.45 -2.55
CA PHE A 25 -12.86 -9.69 -3.30
C PHE A 25 -14.13 -9.91 -4.11
N SER A 26 -14.15 -9.37 -5.33
CA SER A 26 -15.28 -9.50 -6.25
C SER A 26 -15.33 -10.95 -6.72
N PRO A 27 -16.46 -11.65 -6.60
CA PRO A 27 -16.62 -12.98 -7.18
C PRO A 27 -16.68 -12.96 -8.72
N ASN A 28 -16.67 -11.79 -9.36
CA ASN A 28 -16.99 -11.65 -10.78
C ASN A 28 -15.80 -11.34 -11.71
N ASP A 29 -14.59 -11.15 -11.20
CA ASP A 29 -13.39 -11.11 -12.05
C ASP A 29 -12.46 -12.27 -11.67
N THR A 30 -12.60 -13.36 -12.43
CA THR A 30 -11.81 -14.62 -12.39
C THR A 30 -12.00 -15.55 -11.18
N GLU A 31 -12.94 -16.50 -11.36
CA GLU A 31 -13.06 -17.83 -10.73
C GLU A 31 -12.55 -17.98 -9.28
N LEU A 32 -13.38 -17.56 -8.31
CA LEU A 32 -13.35 -18.16 -6.97
C LEU A 32 -13.91 -19.59 -7.06
N GLY A 33 -13.06 -20.54 -7.44
CA GLY A 33 -13.42 -21.96 -7.47
C GLY A 33 -13.71 -22.49 -6.07
N THR A 34 -14.83 -23.19 -5.90
CA THR A 34 -15.14 -23.96 -4.69
C THR A 34 -14.31 -25.24 -4.68
N VAL A 35 -13.42 -25.39 -3.70
CA VAL A 35 -12.74 -26.67 -3.44
C VAL A 35 -13.30 -27.25 -2.14
N SER A 36 -13.60 -28.56 -2.12
CA SER A 36 -14.01 -29.26 -0.90
C SER A 36 -12.94 -29.08 0.19
N GLY A 37 -13.36 -28.60 1.35
CA GLY A 37 -12.52 -28.05 2.40
C GLY A 37 -11.59 -29.06 3.09
N GLY A 38 -10.48 -28.55 3.63
CA GLY A 38 -9.60 -29.31 4.52
C GLY A 38 -10.21 -29.45 5.92
N SER A 39 -9.81 -30.49 6.66
CA SER A 39 -10.24 -30.74 8.04
C SER A 39 -9.80 -29.68 9.06
N ASN A 40 -9.02 -28.69 8.64
CA ASN A 40 -8.28 -27.79 9.51
C ASN A 40 -8.59 -26.33 9.19
N ASP A 41 -8.60 -25.51 10.23
CA ASP A 41 -8.69 -24.05 10.13
C ASP A 41 -7.33 -23.50 9.68
N TYR A 42 -7.29 -22.81 8.55
CA TYR A 42 -6.06 -22.20 8.05
C TYR A 42 -6.33 -20.94 7.24
N LEU A 43 -5.31 -20.11 7.18
CA LEU A 43 -5.25 -18.94 6.32
C LEU A 43 -3.85 -18.83 5.77
N PHE A 44 -3.74 -18.67 4.46
CA PHE A 44 -2.47 -18.41 3.82
C PHE A 44 -2.58 -17.30 2.80
N LEU A 45 -1.51 -16.51 2.74
CA LEU A 45 -1.27 -15.49 1.74
C LEU A 45 -0.03 -15.92 0.96
N LYS A 46 -0.16 -16.11 -0.35
CA LYS A 46 0.96 -16.46 -1.21
C LYS A 46 1.56 -15.20 -1.80
N SER A 47 2.88 -15.02 -1.60
CA SER A 47 3.61 -13.95 -2.25
C SER A 47 3.49 -14.07 -3.78
N PRO A 48 3.10 -12.99 -4.46
CA PRO A 48 2.98 -12.98 -5.91
C PRO A 48 4.36 -13.15 -6.55
N ARG A 49 4.40 -13.79 -7.72
CA ARG A 49 5.63 -13.94 -8.50
C ARG A 49 6.07 -12.60 -9.08
N GLU A 50 5.10 -11.83 -9.56
CA GLU A 50 5.26 -10.48 -10.10
C GLU A 50 5.10 -9.47 -8.97
N GLY A 51 5.99 -8.47 -8.92
CA GLY A 51 5.91 -7.32 -8.02
C GLY A 51 5.28 -6.12 -8.71
N ALA A 52 5.38 -4.96 -8.06
CA ALA A 52 5.19 -3.68 -8.73
C ALA A 52 6.50 -3.26 -9.43
N ASP A 53 6.38 -2.63 -10.59
CA ASP A 53 7.49 -2.01 -11.32
C ASP A 53 7.09 -0.56 -11.61
N VAL A 54 7.81 0.39 -11.01
CA VAL A 54 7.41 1.79 -10.94
C VAL A 54 8.57 2.68 -11.30
N THR A 55 8.32 3.68 -12.13
CA THR A 55 9.26 4.77 -12.41
C THR A 55 8.74 6.07 -11.82
N LEU A 56 9.52 6.71 -10.94
CA LEU A 56 9.23 8.05 -10.43
C LEU A 56 10.17 9.07 -11.06
N THR A 57 9.59 10.08 -11.69
CA THR A 57 10.30 11.27 -12.13
C THR A 57 10.21 12.33 -11.06
N ILE A 58 11.35 12.85 -10.62
CA ILE A 58 11.48 13.85 -9.55
C ILE A 58 12.33 15.03 -10.03
N ARG A 59 12.11 16.20 -9.43
CA ARG A 59 12.90 17.42 -9.70
C ARG A 59 13.03 18.30 -8.48
N PRO A 60 13.95 19.29 -8.50
CA PRO A 60 13.94 20.39 -7.56
C PRO A 60 12.67 21.23 -7.61
N VAL A 61 12.25 21.69 -6.44
CA VAL A 61 11.24 22.76 -6.35
C VAL A 61 11.85 24.06 -6.89
N ALA A 62 11.13 24.76 -7.77
CA ALA A 62 11.62 25.94 -8.45
C ALA A 62 11.95 27.11 -7.50
N GLY A 63 12.87 27.98 -7.92
CA GLY A 63 13.24 29.21 -7.20
C GLY A 63 14.29 29.03 -6.11
N GLN A 64 14.92 27.86 -6.01
CA GLN A 64 15.95 27.57 -5.01
C GLN A 64 17.36 27.70 -5.61
N ALA A 65 18.23 28.47 -4.94
CA ALA A 65 19.64 28.61 -5.33
C ALA A 65 20.42 27.30 -5.10
N PHE A 66 20.07 26.56 -4.04
CA PHE A 66 20.47 25.18 -3.80
C PHE A 66 19.22 24.39 -3.42
N PRO A 67 18.90 23.29 -4.11
CA PRO A 67 17.63 22.62 -3.95
C PRO A 67 17.59 21.82 -2.64
N SER A 68 16.90 22.35 -1.64
CA SER A 68 16.63 21.67 -0.38
C SER A 68 15.37 20.79 -0.44
N GLU A 69 14.51 21.08 -1.41
CA GLU A 69 13.23 20.39 -1.61
C GLU A 69 13.17 19.76 -3.00
N ILE A 70 12.72 18.51 -3.03
CA ILE A 70 12.56 17.69 -4.24
C ILE A 70 11.10 17.25 -4.27
N GLU A 71 10.47 17.40 -5.42
CA GLU A 71 9.09 16.97 -5.67
C GLU A 71 9.03 15.89 -6.75
N ARG A 72 7.98 15.07 -6.70
CA ARG A 72 7.63 14.15 -7.78
C ARG A 72 6.82 14.87 -8.85
N ILE A 73 7.24 14.72 -10.09
CA ILE A 73 6.52 15.19 -11.28
C ILE A 73 5.52 14.12 -11.74
N ASN A 74 5.97 12.88 -11.84
CA ASN A 74 5.20 11.78 -12.44
C ASN A 74 5.59 10.43 -11.82
N PRO A 75 4.67 9.45 -11.76
CA PRO A 75 3.20 9.57 -11.81
C PRO A 75 2.65 10.56 -10.79
N GLY A 76 1.37 10.94 -10.90
CA GLY A 76 0.66 11.64 -9.82
C GLY A 76 0.33 10.70 -8.65
N THR A 77 -0.10 11.22 -7.49
CA THR A 77 -0.32 10.41 -6.27
C THR A 77 -1.32 9.28 -6.45
N SER A 78 -2.45 9.50 -7.13
CA SER A 78 -3.44 8.45 -7.38
C SER A 78 -2.92 7.38 -8.35
N ALA A 79 -2.29 7.80 -9.45
CA ALA A 79 -1.70 6.88 -10.42
C ALA A 79 -0.61 6.02 -9.77
N LEU A 80 0.25 6.62 -8.94
CA LEU A 80 1.24 5.85 -8.18
C LEU A 80 0.58 4.86 -7.21
N ALA A 81 -0.46 5.28 -6.49
CA ALA A 81 -1.18 4.38 -5.58
C ALA A 81 -1.76 3.16 -6.32
N ASP A 82 -2.20 3.35 -7.57
CA ASP A 82 -2.69 2.27 -8.44
C ASP A 82 -1.57 1.36 -8.94
N GLU A 83 -0.42 1.90 -9.35
CA GLU A 83 0.77 1.15 -9.77
C GLU A 83 1.40 0.33 -8.62
N LEU A 84 1.23 0.79 -7.38
CA LEU A 84 1.69 0.09 -6.18
C LEU A 84 0.74 -1.02 -5.70
N LYS A 85 -0.31 -1.33 -6.47
CA LYS A 85 -1.18 -2.48 -6.21
C LYS A 85 -0.58 -3.74 -6.81
N ILE A 86 -0.52 -4.80 -6.00
CA ILE A 86 -0.06 -6.11 -6.44
C ILE A 86 -1.20 -7.11 -6.32
N ASN A 87 -1.28 -8.03 -7.26
CA ASN A 87 -2.25 -9.11 -7.26
C ASN A 87 -1.82 -10.27 -6.34
N TRP A 88 -2.34 -10.27 -5.12
CA TRP A 88 -2.09 -11.31 -4.12
C TRP A 88 -3.05 -12.49 -4.27
N TYR A 89 -2.57 -13.70 -4.04
CA TYR A 89 -3.42 -14.88 -3.90
C TYR A 89 -3.56 -15.26 -2.42
N ALA A 90 -4.80 -15.37 -1.96
CA ALA A 90 -5.11 -15.77 -0.59
C ALA A 90 -6.08 -16.95 -0.59
N GLN A 91 -5.94 -17.81 0.42
CA GLN A 91 -6.89 -18.88 0.68
C GLN A 91 -7.11 -19.03 2.19
N ALA A 92 -8.36 -19.29 2.54
CA ALA A 92 -8.80 -19.54 3.89
C ALA A 92 -9.72 -20.77 3.94
N SER A 93 -9.68 -21.49 5.05
CA SER A 93 -10.55 -22.62 5.35
C SER A 93 -10.89 -22.62 6.83
N CYS A 94 -12.14 -22.96 7.15
CA CYS A 94 -12.68 -23.09 8.50
C CYS A 94 -13.60 -24.31 8.54
N SER A 95 -13.34 -25.22 9.48
CA SER A 95 -14.16 -26.42 9.71
C SER A 95 -15.64 -26.10 10.01
N ALA A 96 -15.89 -25.03 10.77
CA ALA A 96 -17.22 -24.57 11.18
C ALA A 96 -17.78 -23.42 10.33
N GLY A 97 -17.13 -23.06 9.23
CA GLY A 97 -17.49 -21.91 8.39
C GLY A 97 -16.70 -20.65 8.69
N ILE A 98 -16.43 -19.86 7.66
CA ILE A 98 -15.70 -18.59 7.70
C ILE A 98 -16.69 -17.48 8.07
N GLN A 99 -16.42 -16.76 9.16
CA GLN A 99 -17.25 -15.66 9.60
C GLN A 99 -16.84 -14.35 8.89
N GLN A 100 -15.55 -14.06 8.87
CA GLN A 100 -15.01 -12.81 8.33
C GLN A 100 -13.60 -13.02 7.78
N LEU A 101 -13.28 -12.32 6.69
CA LEU A 101 -11.90 -12.11 6.22
C LEU A 101 -11.59 -10.61 6.22
N ARG A 102 -10.35 -10.27 6.54
CA ARG A 102 -9.84 -8.91 6.54
C ARG A 102 -8.51 -8.88 5.81
N SER A 103 -8.39 -7.96 4.85
CA SER A 103 -7.11 -7.56 4.27
C SER A 103 -6.78 -6.14 4.73
N ALA A 104 -5.53 -5.91 5.11
CA ALA A 104 -5.03 -4.60 5.48
C ALA A 104 -3.69 -4.36 4.78
N GLY A 105 -3.45 -3.13 4.34
CA GLY A 105 -2.20 -2.72 3.76
C GLY A 105 -2.12 -1.19 3.71
N PRO A 106 -1.07 -0.65 3.07
CA PRO A 106 -0.90 0.78 2.85
C PRO A 106 -2.13 1.52 2.26
N GLY A 107 -2.90 0.85 1.39
CA GLY A 107 -4.13 1.43 0.82
C GLY A 107 -5.36 1.39 1.73
N GLY A 108 -5.21 0.93 2.97
CA GLY A 108 -6.28 0.81 3.95
C GLY A 108 -6.66 -0.63 4.29
N THR A 109 -7.83 -0.80 4.88
CA THR A 109 -8.37 -2.11 5.29
C THR A 109 -9.65 -2.41 4.52
N SER A 110 -9.74 -3.62 3.97
CA SER A 110 -10.98 -4.21 3.47
C SER A 110 -11.45 -5.34 4.40
N VAL A 111 -12.76 -5.40 4.62
CA VAL A 111 -13.41 -6.41 5.46
C VAL A 111 -14.53 -7.06 4.66
N GLN A 112 -14.53 -8.40 4.63
CA GLN A 112 -15.54 -9.21 3.99
C GLN A 112 -16.23 -10.09 5.02
N ASN A 113 -17.52 -9.86 5.24
CA ASN A 113 -18.35 -10.70 6.11
C ASN A 113 -18.97 -11.83 5.29
N ILE A 114 -18.76 -13.06 5.74
CA ILE A 114 -19.20 -14.30 5.05
C ILE A 114 -20.25 -15.06 5.88
N ASN A 115 -20.39 -14.72 7.17
CA ASN A 115 -21.45 -15.20 8.07
C ASN A 115 -21.57 -16.73 8.15
N GLY A 116 -20.43 -17.44 8.09
CA GLY A 116 -20.38 -18.90 8.19
C GLY A 116 -20.89 -19.65 6.95
N SER A 117 -21.32 -18.94 5.90
CA SER A 117 -21.94 -19.56 4.71
C SER A 117 -20.98 -20.41 3.87
N ARG A 118 -19.68 -20.30 4.11
CA ARG A 118 -18.63 -21.00 3.34
C ARG A 118 -17.57 -21.54 4.28
N ASN A 119 -17.14 -22.77 4.04
CA ASN A 119 -16.06 -23.41 4.81
C ASN A 119 -14.68 -23.18 4.18
N ALA A 120 -14.60 -22.79 2.91
CA ALA A 120 -13.35 -22.46 2.23
C ALA A 120 -13.55 -21.35 1.20
N ILE A 121 -12.54 -20.50 1.04
CA ILE A 121 -12.45 -19.43 0.03
C ILE A 121 -11.02 -19.37 -0.47
N ALA A 122 -10.82 -19.25 -1.77
CA ALA A 122 -9.52 -19.00 -2.39
C ALA A 122 -9.68 -18.01 -3.52
N GLY A 123 -8.78 -17.05 -3.66
CA GLY A 123 -8.94 -15.98 -4.63
C GLY A 123 -7.77 -15.05 -4.77
N ARG A 124 -7.91 -14.13 -5.72
CA ARG A 124 -6.96 -13.07 -6.02
C ARG A 124 -7.53 -11.71 -5.60
N SER A 125 -6.66 -10.81 -5.15
CA SER A 125 -7.04 -9.44 -4.87
C SER A 125 -5.89 -8.49 -5.13
N ASN A 126 -6.21 -7.37 -5.76
CA ASN A 126 -5.25 -6.32 -6.09
C ASN A 126 -5.14 -5.33 -4.93
N ILE A 127 -4.15 -5.52 -4.06
CA ILE A 127 -3.99 -4.78 -2.81
C ILE A 127 -2.87 -3.78 -2.98
N GLN A 128 -3.09 -2.51 -2.61
CA GLN A 128 -2.01 -1.53 -2.52
C GLN A 128 -1.02 -1.99 -1.46
N SER A 129 0.16 -2.38 -1.92
CA SER A 129 1.15 -3.12 -1.13
C SER A 129 2.28 -2.25 -0.62
N PHE A 130 2.32 -0.99 -1.06
CA PHE A 130 3.33 -0.01 -0.64
C PHE A 130 2.71 1.35 -0.31
N ASP A 131 3.27 2.00 0.70
CA ASP A 131 2.93 3.38 1.06
C ASP A 131 3.52 4.34 0.03
N VAL A 132 2.67 5.14 -0.61
CA VAL A 132 3.09 6.13 -1.63
C VAL A 132 4.21 7.03 -1.09
N GLU A 133 4.03 7.55 0.12
CA GLU A 133 5.03 8.42 0.75
C GLU A 133 6.34 7.67 1.07
N ALA A 134 6.29 6.37 1.36
CA ALA A 134 7.50 5.59 1.58
C ALA A 134 8.30 5.42 0.30
N VAL A 135 7.63 5.16 -0.82
CA VAL A 135 8.24 5.06 -2.15
C VAL A 135 8.81 6.43 -2.57
N ASP A 136 8.05 7.52 -2.40
CA ASP A 136 8.51 8.88 -2.70
C ASP A 136 9.79 9.22 -1.92
N ARG A 137 9.85 8.87 -0.63
CA ARG A 137 11.03 9.13 0.22
C ARG A 137 12.29 8.42 -0.25
N VAL A 138 12.19 7.27 -0.94
CA VAL A 138 13.35 6.59 -1.50
C VAL A 138 13.98 7.46 -2.58
N CYS A 139 13.20 7.86 -3.59
CA CYS A 139 13.70 8.67 -4.70
C CYS A 139 14.14 10.07 -4.24
N ILE A 140 13.39 10.71 -3.33
CA ILE A 140 13.77 12.02 -2.78
C ILE A 140 15.10 11.94 -2.03
N ARG A 141 15.35 10.88 -1.24
CA ARG A 141 16.61 10.72 -0.53
C ARG A 141 17.78 10.50 -1.49
N TRP A 142 17.57 9.64 -2.49
CA TRP A 142 18.57 9.41 -3.53
C TRP A 142 18.93 10.71 -4.26
N ALA A 143 17.95 11.47 -4.73
CA ALA A 143 18.19 12.76 -5.39
C ALA A 143 18.95 13.76 -4.53
N LYS A 144 18.60 13.86 -3.24
CA LYS A 144 19.34 14.73 -2.30
C LYS A 144 20.79 14.29 -2.12
N ALA A 145 21.05 12.98 -2.07
CA ALA A 145 22.41 12.45 -1.99
C ALA A 145 23.18 12.73 -3.29
N MET A 146 22.54 12.52 -4.44
CA MET A 146 23.09 12.82 -5.75
C MET A 146 23.46 14.31 -5.87
N ILE A 147 22.55 15.24 -5.56
CA ILE A 147 22.83 16.69 -5.57
C ILE A 147 24.01 17.04 -4.65
N ALA A 148 24.05 16.46 -3.44
CA ALA A 148 25.14 16.74 -2.51
C ALA A 148 26.50 16.23 -3.02
N GLN A 149 26.52 15.11 -3.76
CA GLN A 149 27.71 14.53 -4.35
C GLN A 149 28.16 15.26 -5.62
N CYS A 150 27.21 15.64 -6.47
CA CYS A 150 27.42 16.16 -7.81
C CYS A 150 27.47 17.69 -7.89
N GLY A 151 27.04 18.38 -6.83
CA GLY A 151 26.88 19.82 -6.83
C GLY A 151 25.60 20.29 -7.53
N TRP A 152 25.30 21.57 -7.36
CA TRP A 152 24.17 22.25 -8.00
C TRP A 152 24.55 23.71 -8.36
N PRO A 153 24.24 24.19 -9.58
CA PRO A 153 23.69 23.44 -10.71
C PRO A 153 24.69 22.38 -11.21
N PHE A 154 24.20 21.35 -11.89
CA PHE A 154 25.09 20.32 -12.42
C PHE A 154 26.03 20.89 -13.47
N GLU A 155 27.33 20.65 -13.30
CA GLU A 155 28.31 21.02 -14.31
C GLU A 155 28.25 20.06 -15.50
N PRO A 156 28.35 20.56 -16.75
CA PRO A 156 28.45 19.70 -17.92
C PRO A 156 29.63 18.72 -17.79
N GLY A 157 29.35 17.42 -17.92
CA GLY A 157 30.38 16.38 -17.85
C GLY A 157 30.74 15.89 -16.44
N ALA A 158 29.98 16.28 -15.40
CA ALA A 158 30.19 15.84 -14.02
C ALA A 158 30.06 14.31 -13.79
N GLY A 159 29.67 13.53 -14.80
CA GLY A 159 29.57 12.06 -14.71
C GLY A 159 28.49 11.58 -13.73
N CYS A 160 27.50 12.42 -13.44
CA CYS A 160 26.44 12.14 -12.50
C CYS A 160 25.33 11.31 -13.13
N ASP A 161 24.89 10.27 -12.41
CA ASP A 161 23.78 9.43 -12.82
C ASP A 161 22.45 10.10 -12.42
N PHE A 162 21.66 10.49 -13.43
CA PHE A 162 20.32 11.07 -13.25
C PHE A 162 19.23 10.00 -13.10
N GLU A 163 19.64 8.76 -12.86
CA GLU A 163 18.77 7.63 -12.72
C GLU A 163 19.36 6.59 -11.78
N GLU A 164 18.52 5.98 -10.96
CA GLU A 164 18.91 4.88 -10.08
C GLU A 164 17.76 3.89 -9.94
N THR A 165 18.08 2.60 -9.81
CA THR A 165 17.06 1.54 -9.66
C THR A 165 17.24 0.80 -8.35
N PHE A 166 16.19 0.75 -7.55
CA PHE A 166 16.12 0.04 -6.29
C PHE A 166 15.25 -1.21 -6.41
N SER A 167 15.61 -2.27 -5.70
CA SER A 167 14.81 -3.49 -5.62
C SER A 167 14.50 -3.82 -4.16
N TYR A 168 13.23 -4.08 -3.88
CA TYR A 168 12.71 -4.41 -2.56
C TYR A 168 11.93 -5.72 -2.61
N ASP A 169 11.98 -6.47 -1.52
CA ASP A 169 11.29 -7.75 -1.37
C ASP A 169 10.95 -8.07 0.09
N ALA A 170 10.55 -9.32 0.36
CA ALA A 170 10.19 -9.78 1.69
C ALA A 170 11.33 -9.72 2.72
N THR A 171 12.59 -9.77 2.28
CA THR A 171 13.77 -9.71 3.15
C THR A 171 14.29 -8.29 3.31
N THR A 172 14.09 -7.46 2.28
CA THR A 172 14.50 -6.05 2.24
C THR A 172 13.29 -5.19 1.87
N PRO A 173 12.37 -4.92 2.82
CA PRO A 173 11.14 -4.18 2.53
C PRO A 173 11.42 -2.69 2.27
N VAL A 174 10.51 -2.02 1.57
CA VAL A 174 10.56 -0.57 1.39
C VAL A 174 10.58 0.11 2.77
N PRO A 175 11.59 0.93 3.08
CA PRO A 175 11.70 1.55 4.40
C PRO A 175 10.46 2.37 4.77
N ARG A 176 9.90 2.09 5.95
CA ARG A 176 8.68 2.74 6.47
C ARG A 176 7.41 2.48 5.66
N SER A 177 7.40 1.47 4.80
CA SER A 177 6.17 0.95 4.21
C SER A 177 5.58 -0.13 5.13
N SER A 178 4.27 -0.11 5.32
CA SER A 178 3.54 -1.13 6.07
C SER A 178 3.43 -2.44 5.27
N PRO A 179 3.41 -3.61 5.92
CA PRO A 179 3.15 -4.88 5.24
C PRO A 179 1.70 -4.99 4.78
N VAL A 180 1.46 -5.94 3.87
CA VAL A 180 0.11 -6.47 3.61
C VAL A 180 -0.18 -7.56 4.65
N ARG A 181 -1.31 -7.40 5.34
CA ARG A 181 -1.79 -8.30 6.38
C ARG A 181 -3.11 -8.92 5.98
N ILE A 182 -3.21 -10.25 6.04
CA ILE A 182 -4.48 -10.95 5.95
C ILE A 182 -4.77 -11.62 7.30
N SER A 183 -6.00 -11.44 7.78
CA SER A 183 -6.53 -12.07 8.98
C SER A 183 -7.98 -12.48 8.76
N GLY A 184 -8.56 -13.24 9.69
CA GLY A 184 -9.97 -13.58 9.63
C GLY A 184 -10.44 -14.34 10.86
N SER A 185 -11.71 -14.70 10.85
CA SER A 185 -12.32 -15.53 11.89
C SER A 185 -13.21 -16.59 11.28
N CYS A 186 -13.23 -17.74 11.94
CA CYS A 186 -14.24 -18.77 11.76
C CYS A 186 -15.40 -18.53 12.72
N VAL A 187 -16.50 -19.28 12.58
CA VAL A 187 -17.65 -19.19 13.49
C VAL A 187 -17.25 -19.43 14.95
N ASN A 188 -16.28 -20.31 15.22
CA ASN A 188 -15.88 -20.72 16.57
C ASN A 188 -14.40 -20.47 16.91
N SER A 189 -13.63 -19.84 16.03
CA SER A 189 -12.17 -19.70 16.18
C SER A 189 -11.65 -18.48 15.41
N GLN A 190 -10.41 -18.08 15.67
CA GLN A 190 -9.71 -17.06 14.89
C GLN A 190 -8.78 -17.75 13.90
N LEU A 191 -8.70 -17.22 12.67
CA LEU A 191 -7.68 -17.62 11.74
C LEU A 191 -6.35 -16.93 12.10
N PRO A 192 -5.20 -17.58 11.85
CA PRO A 192 -3.92 -16.94 12.06
C PRO A 192 -3.80 -15.66 11.23
N THR A 193 -3.07 -14.68 11.75
CA THR A 193 -2.72 -13.47 11.01
C THR A 193 -1.41 -13.70 10.27
N THR A 194 -1.33 -13.24 9.02
CA THR A 194 -0.12 -13.34 8.20
C THR A 194 0.28 -11.97 7.66
N ASP A 195 1.54 -11.61 7.87
CA ASP A 195 2.15 -10.38 7.35
C ASP A 195 3.08 -10.74 6.20
N ASN A 196 2.96 -10.02 5.09
CA ASN A 196 3.77 -10.22 3.91
C ASN A 196 4.16 -8.87 3.31
N TYR A 197 5.37 -8.82 2.75
CA TYR A 197 5.82 -7.67 1.95
C TYR A 197 5.84 -8.06 0.48
N GLY A 198 5.41 -7.12 -0.35
CA GLY A 198 5.46 -7.26 -1.81
C GLY A 198 6.88 -7.11 -2.35
N ARG A 199 7.03 -7.42 -3.64
CA ARG A 199 8.23 -7.07 -4.40
C ARG A 199 8.02 -5.75 -5.12
N LEU A 200 9.02 -4.87 -5.13
CA LEU A 200 9.00 -3.61 -5.86
C LEU A 200 10.34 -3.41 -6.58
N THR A 201 10.27 -3.16 -7.87
CA THR A 201 11.35 -2.51 -8.61
C THR A 201 10.99 -1.03 -8.73
N LEU A 202 11.84 -0.16 -8.23
CA LEU A 202 11.63 1.29 -8.21
C LEU A 202 12.75 1.97 -8.96
N ARG A 203 12.43 2.56 -10.11
CA ARG A 203 13.33 3.42 -10.88
C ARG A 203 13.07 4.87 -10.50
N CYS A 204 14.09 5.56 -10.03
CA CYS A 204 14.05 6.99 -9.76
C CYS A 204 14.76 7.72 -10.90
N VAL A 205 14.12 8.72 -11.51
CA VAL A 205 14.68 9.55 -12.58
C VAL A 205 14.66 11.00 -12.12
N PHE A 206 15.80 11.67 -12.21
CA PHE A 206 15.96 13.07 -11.82
C PHE A 206 15.94 13.98 -13.06
N GLU A 207 15.07 14.98 -13.05
CA GLU A 207 14.95 16.02 -14.09
C GLU A 207 15.36 17.41 -13.59
#